data_AF-A0A090W1L5-F1
#
_entry.id   AF-A0A090W1L5-F1
#
_cell.length_a   1.000
_cell.length_b   1.000
_cell.length_c   1.000
_cell.angle_alpha   90.00
_cell.angle_beta   90.00
_cell.angle_gamma   90.00
#
_symmetry.space_group_name_H-M   'P 1'
#
loop_
_entity.id
_entity.type
_entity.pdbx_description
1 polymer ?
#
loop_
_entity_poly.entity_id
_entity_poly.type
_entity_poly.pdbx_seq_one_letter_code
_entity_poly.pdbx_strand_id
1 'polypeptide(L)'
;MGNVDVNPVESLAAVGIVGTFLSMLIWILGQTRSAISAIVSQYLGADNLNAVKNLPAQAIFIVTSLSLFIIASTYPFASEIFKLYNASNLILEYSVLYYKIRVFGFPFTLFTIAVFGTFRGLQNTYHPMIVAIIGAATNIVLDFVLVYGISVHSTYEY
;
A
#
# COMPACT_ATOMS: atom_id res chain seq x y z
N MET A 1 -9.55 -18.69 -3.19
CA MET A 1 -8.82 -18.81 -1.91
C MET A 1 -8.53 -20.28 -1.70
N GLY A 2 -7.51 -20.82 -2.37
CA GLY A 2 -7.43 -22.25 -2.70
C GLY A 2 -6.43 -23.08 -1.91
N ASN A 3 -5.79 -22.56 -0.85
CA ASN A 3 -4.72 -23.27 -0.14
C ASN A 3 -4.54 -22.79 1.32
N VAL A 4 -5.62 -22.50 2.04
CA VAL A 4 -5.58 -22.14 3.48
C VAL A 4 -6.32 -23.24 4.25
N ASP A 5 -5.58 -24.21 4.75
CA ASP A 5 -6.16 -25.43 5.35
C ASP A 5 -6.63 -25.21 6.79
N VAL A 6 -6.21 -24.12 7.45
CA VAL A 6 -6.51 -23.83 8.87
C VAL A 6 -7.15 -22.45 9.02
N ASN A 7 -8.32 -22.39 9.68
CA ASN A 7 -9.08 -21.16 10.01
C ASN A 7 -9.28 -20.18 8.83
N PRO A 8 -9.89 -20.61 7.71
CA PRO A 8 -10.01 -19.79 6.50
C PRO A 8 -10.95 -18.60 6.68
N VAL A 9 -11.99 -18.73 7.50
CA VAL A 9 -12.99 -17.67 7.75
C VAL A 9 -12.36 -16.54 8.57
N GLU A 10 -11.65 -16.89 9.63
CA GLU A 10 -10.96 -15.95 10.52
C GLU A 10 -9.84 -15.23 9.79
N SER A 11 -9.07 -15.95 8.97
CA SER A 11 -8.02 -15.37 8.13
C SER A 11 -8.59 -14.36 7.13
N LEU A 12 -9.70 -14.69 6.48
CA LEU A 12 -10.36 -13.77 5.53
C LEU A 12 -10.92 -12.54 6.27
N ALA A 13 -11.54 -12.73 7.44
CA ALA A 13 -12.04 -11.63 8.25
C ALA A 13 -10.91 -10.68 8.68
N ALA A 14 -9.78 -11.22 9.12
CA ALA A 14 -8.59 -10.44 9.49
C ALA A 14 -8.03 -9.63 8.31
N VAL A 15 -7.92 -10.25 7.12
CA VAL A 15 -7.51 -9.54 5.90
C VAL A 15 -8.48 -8.40 5.57
N GLY A 16 -9.78 -8.61 5.73
CA GLY A 16 -10.80 -7.59 5.51
C GLY A 16 -10.71 -6.41 6.48
N ILE A 17 -10.53 -6.68 7.77
CA ILE A 17 -10.40 -5.64 8.82
C ILE A 17 -9.14 -4.78 8.58
N VAL A 18 -8.00 -5.44 8.44
CA VAL A 18 -6.72 -4.76 8.18
C VAL A 18 -6.75 -4.03 6.84
N GLY A 19 -7.34 -4.65 5.82
CA GLY A 19 -7.52 -4.06 4.50
C GLY A 19 -8.37 -2.79 4.55
N THR A 20 -9.44 -2.78 5.37
CA THR A 20 -10.29 -1.59 5.56
C THR A 20 -9.51 -0.46 6.23
N PHE A 21 -8.77 -0.75 7.30
CA PHE A 21 -7.95 0.23 8.00
C PHE A 21 -6.88 0.85 7.07
N LEU A 22 -6.10 0.02 6.38
CA LEU A 22 -5.09 0.51 5.45
C LEU A 22 -5.70 1.25 4.27
N SER A 23 -6.83 0.78 3.74
CA SER A 23 -7.53 1.46 2.64
C SER A 23 -7.97 2.85 3.06
N MET A 24 -8.54 3.01 4.28
CA MET A 24 -8.91 4.32 4.80
C MET A 24 -7.73 5.30 4.79
N LEU A 25 -6.56 4.86 5.29
CA LEU A 25 -5.35 5.68 5.29
C LEU A 25 -4.88 6.02 3.87
N ILE A 26 -4.90 5.05 2.96
CA ILE A 26 -4.55 5.24 1.55
C ILE A 26 -5.52 6.21 0.87
N TRP A 27 -6.82 6.15 1.16
CA TRP A 27 -7.83 7.05 0.59
C TRP A 27 -7.59 8.49 1.03
N ILE A 28 -7.32 8.73 2.32
CA ILE A 28 -7.09 10.06 2.86
C ILE A 28 -5.79 10.65 2.28
N LEU A 29 -4.69 9.91 2.36
CA LEU A 29 -3.38 10.40 1.94
C LEU A 29 -3.19 10.33 0.42
N GLY A 30 -3.95 9.48 -0.27
CA GLY A 30 -3.89 9.32 -1.72
C GLY A 30 -4.33 10.57 -2.47
N GLN A 31 -5.06 11.47 -1.83
CA GLN A 31 -5.46 12.76 -2.38
C GLN A 31 -4.26 13.66 -2.71
N THR A 32 -3.09 13.41 -2.11
CA THR A 32 -1.85 14.09 -2.45
C THR A 32 -1.50 13.93 -3.93
N ARG A 33 -1.85 12.81 -4.57
CA ARG A 33 -1.69 12.62 -6.03
C ARG A 33 -2.38 13.71 -6.84
N SER A 34 -3.64 14.02 -6.49
CA SER A 34 -4.44 15.02 -7.18
C SER A 34 -3.88 16.42 -6.97
N ALA A 35 -3.44 16.73 -5.74
CA ALA A 35 -2.80 18.00 -5.41
C ALA A 35 -1.50 18.21 -6.21
N ILE A 36 -0.59 17.22 -6.21
CA ILE A 36 0.66 17.27 -6.99
C ILE A 36 0.34 17.45 -8.48
N SER A 37 -0.59 16.64 -9.02
CA SER A 37 -0.96 16.69 -10.43
C SER A 37 -1.50 18.06 -10.83
N ALA A 38 -2.36 18.67 -10.00
CA ALA A 38 -2.92 19.98 -10.28
C ALA A 38 -1.83 21.06 -10.31
N ILE A 39 -0.95 21.11 -9.31
CA ILE A 39 0.13 22.11 -9.24
C ILE A 39 1.06 21.94 -10.45
N VAL A 40 1.55 20.73 -10.70
CA VAL A 40 2.47 20.49 -11.83
C VAL A 40 1.81 20.84 -13.16
N SER A 41 0.52 20.54 -13.36
CA SER A 41 -0.19 20.90 -14.59
C SER A 41 -0.35 22.41 -14.80
N GLN A 42 -0.52 23.18 -13.73
CA GLN A 42 -0.61 24.64 -13.82
C GLN A 42 0.72 25.23 -14.29
N TYR A 43 1.83 24.76 -13.73
CA TYR A 43 3.17 25.21 -14.13
C TYR A 43 3.61 24.68 -15.49
N LEU A 44 3.13 23.50 -15.89
CA LEU A 44 3.30 22.99 -17.27
C LEU A 44 2.59 23.92 -18.26
N GLY A 45 1.32 24.23 -18.01
CA GLY A 45 0.53 25.12 -18.89
C GLY A 45 1.05 26.56 -18.94
N ALA A 46 1.78 27.00 -17.92
CA ALA A 46 2.44 28.30 -17.86
C ALA A 46 3.89 28.30 -18.40
N ASP A 47 4.36 27.18 -18.98
CA ASP A 47 5.73 26.98 -19.47
C ASP A 47 6.82 27.33 -18.43
N ASN A 48 6.54 27.05 -17.15
CA ASN A 48 7.39 27.42 -16.01
C ASN A 48 7.66 26.23 -15.07
N LEU A 49 7.94 25.05 -15.65
CA LEU A 49 8.25 23.86 -14.86
C LEU A 49 9.46 24.03 -13.93
N ASN A 50 10.39 24.94 -14.27
CA ASN A 50 11.56 25.24 -13.45
C ASN A 50 11.19 25.71 -12.04
N ALA A 51 10.08 26.44 -11.88
CA ALA A 51 9.60 26.90 -10.58
C ALA A 51 9.13 25.76 -9.66
N VAL A 52 8.76 24.60 -10.22
CA VAL A 52 8.26 23.43 -9.47
C VAL A 52 9.16 22.20 -9.58
N LYS A 53 10.38 22.33 -10.09
CA LYS A 53 11.31 21.19 -10.28
C LYS A 53 11.58 20.38 -9.01
N ASN A 54 11.54 21.02 -7.84
CA ASN A 54 11.79 20.39 -6.54
C ASN A 54 10.51 19.83 -5.89
N LEU A 55 9.33 20.20 -6.39
CA LEU A 55 8.05 19.81 -5.82
C LEU A 55 7.86 18.28 -5.74
N PRO A 56 8.21 17.48 -6.77
CA PRO A 56 8.09 16.02 -6.69
C PRO A 56 8.91 15.43 -5.55
N ALA A 57 10.18 15.85 -5.41
CA ALA A 57 11.07 15.35 -4.37
C ALA A 57 10.59 15.73 -2.96
N GLN A 58 10.13 16.97 -2.79
CA GLN A 58 9.56 17.44 -1.52
C GLN A 58 8.27 16.68 -1.17
N ALA A 59 7.37 16.52 -2.14
CA ALA A 59 6.12 15.80 -1.93
C ALA A 59 6.37 14.34 -1.56
N ILE A 60 7.29 13.66 -2.27
CA ILE A 60 7.72 12.30 -1.94
C ILE A 60 8.24 12.25 -0.50
N PHE A 61 9.20 13.13 -0.15
CA PHE A 61 9.78 13.16 1.19
C PHE A 61 8.72 13.35 2.28
N ILE A 62 7.77 14.28 2.07
CA ILE A 62 6.69 14.55 3.01
C ILE A 62 5.79 13.32 3.17
N VAL A 63 5.28 12.74 2.07
CA VAL A 63 4.34 11.62 2.18
C VAL A 63 5.00 10.36 2.73
N THR A 64 6.26 10.08 2.37
CA THR A 64 6.98 8.93 2.91
C THR A 64 7.30 9.13 4.38
N SER A 65 7.75 10.32 4.79
CA SER A 65 8.02 10.60 6.22
C SER A 65 6.74 10.54 7.05
N LEU A 66 5.64 11.09 6.53
CA LEU A 66 4.32 11.00 7.17
C LEU A 66 3.85 9.55 7.29
N SER A 67 4.05 8.73 6.26
CA SER A 67 3.70 7.32 6.33
C SER A 67 4.48 6.59 7.43
N LEU A 68 5.80 6.85 7.54
CA LEU A 68 6.62 6.26 8.60
C LEU A 68 6.19 6.70 9.98
N PHE A 69 5.79 7.98 10.14
CA PHE A 69 5.23 8.48 11.38
C PHE A 69 3.92 7.78 11.75
N ILE A 70 3.02 7.57 10.77
CA ILE A 70 1.78 6.81 10.98
C ILE A 70 2.10 5.38 11.39
N ILE A 71 3.06 4.72 10.74
CA ILE A 71 3.50 3.37 11.11
C ILE A 71 4.03 3.33 12.53
N ALA A 72 4.95 4.23 12.89
CA ALA A 72 5.49 4.32 14.24
C ALA A 72 4.39 4.52 15.29
N SER A 73 3.35 5.27 14.95
CA SER A 73 2.21 5.56 15.85
C SER A 73 1.16 4.45 15.91
N THR A 74 1.12 3.53 14.95
CA THR A 74 0.06 2.51 14.85
C THR A 74 0.57 1.10 15.09
N TYR A 75 1.84 0.83 14.75
CA TYR A 75 2.50 -0.46 14.94
C TYR A 75 2.45 -0.98 16.40
N PRO A 76 2.79 -0.17 17.43
CA PRO A 76 2.69 -0.64 18.82
C PRO A 76 1.24 -0.80 19.29
N PHE A 77 0.30 -0.05 18.72
CA PHE A 77 -1.12 -0.05 19.13
C PHE A 77 -2.02 -0.93 18.25
N ALA A 78 -1.44 -1.78 17.38
CA ALA A 78 -2.20 -2.59 16.43
C ALA A 78 -3.32 -3.41 17.10
N SER A 79 -3.05 -4.01 18.27
CA SER A 79 -4.07 -4.75 19.04
C SER A 79 -5.26 -3.86 19.41
N GLU A 80 -5.01 -2.68 19.97
CA GLU A 80 -6.07 -1.77 20.40
C GLU A 80 -6.85 -1.21 19.22
N ILE A 81 -6.16 -0.88 18.12
CA ILE A 81 -6.79 -0.45 16.87
C ILE A 81 -7.78 -1.53 16.39
N PHE A 82 -7.37 -2.79 16.29
CA PHE A 82 -8.26 -3.81 15.74
C PHE A 82 -9.34 -4.29 16.70
N LYS A 83 -9.17 -4.13 18.02
CA LYS A 83 -10.28 -4.27 18.98
C LYS A 83 -11.38 -3.23 18.75
N LEU A 84 -11.04 -2.00 18.35
CA LEU A 84 -12.03 -0.98 17.95
C LEU A 84 -12.80 -1.37 16.68
N TYR A 85 -12.22 -2.23 15.84
CA TYR A 85 -12.88 -2.85 14.68
C TYR A 85 -13.67 -4.11 15.07
N ASN A 86 -13.89 -4.34 16.37
CA ASN A 86 -14.61 -5.48 16.92
C ASN A 86 -13.96 -6.84 16.60
N ALA A 87 -12.65 -6.86 16.31
CA ALA A 87 -11.88 -8.09 16.18
C ALA A 87 -11.67 -8.74 17.55
N SER A 88 -11.91 -10.04 17.65
CA SER A 88 -11.72 -10.81 18.88
C SER A 88 -11.06 -12.17 18.60
N ASN A 89 -10.48 -12.78 19.65
CA ASN A 89 -9.86 -14.11 19.59
C ASN A 89 -8.86 -14.25 18.41
N LEU A 90 -8.99 -15.33 17.63
CA LEU A 90 -8.16 -15.63 16.46
C LEU A 90 -8.17 -14.51 15.41
N ILE A 91 -9.30 -13.82 15.21
CA ILE A 91 -9.41 -12.73 14.24
C ILE A 91 -8.50 -11.56 14.67
N LEU A 92 -8.44 -11.26 15.96
CA LEU A 92 -7.55 -10.21 16.48
C LEU A 92 -6.08 -10.58 16.30
N GLU A 93 -5.71 -11.81 16.63
CA GLU A 93 -4.33 -12.30 16.46
C GLU A 93 -3.88 -12.24 14.99
N TYR A 94 -4.71 -12.77 14.08
CA TYR A 94 -4.44 -12.71 12.64
C TYR A 94 -4.43 -11.29 12.10
N SER A 95 -5.30 -10.39 12.59
CA SER A 95 -5.29 -8.99 12.18
C SER A 95 -4.01 -8.29 12.59
N VAL A 96 -3.55 -8.48 13.82
CA VAL A 96 -2.28 -7.89 14.31
C VAL A 96 -1.10 -8.45 13.53
N LEU A 97 -1.04 -9.76 13.31
CA LEU A 97 0.03 -10.41 12.56
C LEU A 97 0.07 -9.90 11.12
N TYR A 98 -1.06 -9.96 10.42
CA TYR A 98 -1.18 -9.52 9.03
C TYR A 98 -0.86 -8.04 8.90
N TYR A 99 -1.33 -7.19 9.81
CA TYR A 99 -1.00 -5.76 9.82
C TYR A 99 0.50 -5.52 9.97
N LYS A 100 1.16 -6.14 10.95
CA LYS A 100 2.60 -5.95 11.19
C LYS A 100 3.45 -6.29 9.97
N ILE A 101 3.02 -7.25 9.14
CA ILE A 101 3.68 -7.58 7.89
C ILE A 101 3.30 -6.58 6.79
N ARG A 102 2.00 -6.33 6.62
CA ARG A 102 1.47 -5.57 5.48
C ARG A 102 1.78 -4.07 5.55
N VAL A 103 1.88 -3.51 6.76
CA VAL A 103 2.02 -2.06 6.98
C VAL A 103 3.30 -1.50 6.34
N PHE A 104 4.37 -2.29 6.21
CA PHE A 104 5.61 -1.87 5.56
C PHE A 104 5.45 -1.59 4.06
N GLY A 105 4.37 -2.06 3.42
CA GLY A 105 4.02 -1.69 2.03
C GLY A 105 3.40 -0.29 1.90
N PHE A 106 2.94 0.30 3.01
CA PHE A 106 2.26 1.59 3.01
C PHE A 106 3.13 2.78 2.55
N PRO A 107 4.41 2.92 2.98
CA PRO A 107 5.27 4.00 2.51
C PRO A 107 5.54 3.93 1.01
N PHE A 108 5.74 2.72 0.47
CA PHE A 108 5.92 2.49 -0.97
C PHE A 108 4.65 2.81 -1.76
N THR A 109 3.48 2.58 -1.17
CA THR A 109 2.20 2.95 -1.79
C THR A 109 2.08 4.47 -1.92
N LEU A 110 2.36 5.23 -0.85
CA LEU A 110 2.32 6.70 -0.92
C LEU A 110 3.41 7.30 -1.81
N PHE A 111 4.60 6.70 -1.82
CA PHE A 111 5.65 7.04 -2.78
C PHE A 111 5.14 6.92 -4.23
N THR A 112 4.54 5.78 -4.56
CA THR A 112 4.01 5.51 -5.91
C THR A 112 2.90 6.51 -6.28
N ILE A 113 2.01 6.83 -5.33
CA ILE A 113 0.97 7.85 -5.48
C ILE A 113 1.55 9.23 -5.81
N ALA A 114 2.61 9.64 -5.12
CA ALA A 114 3.28 10.93 -5.38
C ALA A 114 3.94 10.96 -6.76
N VAL A 115 4.70 9.92 -7.10
CA VAL A 115 5.36 9.77 -8.42
C VAL A 115 4.33 9.81 -9.55
N PHE A 116 3.24 9.03 -9.42
CA PHE A 116 2.18 8.98 -10.43
C PHE A 116 1.43 10.31 -10.53
N GLY A 117 1.30 11.04 -9.42
CA GLY A 117 0.75 12.40 -9.40
C GLY A 117 1.60 13.38 -10.21
N THR A 118 2.93 13.33 -10.04
CA THR A 118 3.86 14.16 -10.80
C THR A 118 3.77 13.87 -12.30
N PHE A 119 3.88 12.61 -12.70
CA PHE A 119 3.81 12.24 -14.12
C PHE A 119 2.46 12.59 -14.75
N ARG A 120 1.36 12.41 -14.01
CA ARG A 120 0.03 12.85 -14.46
C ARG A 120 -0.05 14.35 -14.68
N GLY A 121 0.52 15.14 -13.77
CA GLY A 121 0.60 16.61 -13.92
C GLY A 121 1.46 17.04 -15.12
N LEU A 122 2.50 16.27 -15.45
CA LEU A 122 3.33 16.46 -16.65
C LEU A 122 2.67 15.97 -17.94
N GLN A 123 1.42 15.47 -17.88
CA GLN A 123 0.74 14.82 -19.00
C GLN A 123 1.50 13.62 -19.59
N ASN A 124 2.42 13.04 -18.82
CA ASN A 124 3.20 11.87 -19.22
C ASN A 124 2.58 10.62 -18.58
N THR A 125 1.78 9.89 -19.35
CA THR A 125 1.17 8.63 -18.91
C THR A 125 2.02 7.41 -19.25
N TYR A 126 3.03 7.56 -20.10
CA TYR A 126 3.84 6.47 -20.62
C TYR A 126 4.69 5.80 -19.53
N HIS A 127 5.45 6.58 -18.75
CA HIS A 127 6.29 6.00 -17.69
C HIS A 127 5.48 5.33 -16.57
N PRO A 128 4.42 5.95 -16.01
CA PRO A 128 3.56 5.27 -15.04
C PRO A 128 2.96 3.97 -15.56
N MET A 129 2.56 3.92 -16.84
CA MET A 129 2.01 2.73 -17.47
C MET A 129 3.02 1.59 -17.51
N ILE A 130 4.27 1.85 -17.94
CA ILE A 130 5.32 0.82 -17.95
C ILE A 130 5.59 0.29 -16.55
N VAL A 131 5.72 1.19 -15.56
CA VAL A 131 5.95 0.81 -14.16
C VAL A 131 4.79 -0.07 -13.66
N ALA A 132 3.55 0.30 -13.97
CA ALA A 132 2.36 -0.48 -13.59
C ALA A 132 2.34 -1.87 -14.25
N ILE A 133 2.68 -1.97 -15.53
CA ILE A 133 2.74 -3.25 -16.27
C ILE A 133 3.81 -4.17 -15.67
N ILE A 134 5.02 -3.64 -15.42
CA ILE A 134 6.10 -4.41 -14.81
C ILE A 134 5.70 -4.88 -13.41
N GLY A 135 5.10 -4.00 -12.61
CA GLY A 135 4.60 -4.32 -11.28
C GLY A 135 3.53 -5.41 -11.31
N ALA A 136 2.56 -5.32 -12.23
CA ALA A 136 1.51 -6.33 -12.40
C ALA A 136 2.08 -7.68 -12.85
N ALA A 137 2.98 -7.68 -13.85
CA ALA A 137 3.63 -8.90 -14.31
C ALA A 137 4.46 -9.56 -13.20
N THR A 138 5.21 -8.76 -12.44
CA THR A 138 6.00 -9.24 -11.29
C THR A 138 5.08 -9.82 -10.22
N ASN A 139 3.96 -9.16 -9.91
CA ASN A 139 2.99 -9.67 -8.95
C ASN A 139 2.37 -11.00 -9.40
N ILE A 140 1.99 -11.14 -10.67
CA ILE A 140 1.48 -12.41 -11.22
C ILE A 140 2.53 -13.52 -11.07
N VAL A 141 3.77 -13.27 -11.48
CA VAL A 141 4.85 -14.28 -11.38
C VAL A 141 5.10 -14.68 -9.94
N LEU A 142 5.19 -13.70 -9.03
CA LEU A 142 5.38 -13.97 -7.60
C LEU A 142 4.22 -14.76 -7.00
N ASP A 143 2.98 -14.43 -7.35
CA ASP A 143 1.81 -15.16 -6.85
C ASP A 143 1.85 -16.62 -7.33
N PHE A 144 2.17 -16.88 -8.60
CA PHE A 144 2.35 -18.25 -9.09
C PHE A 144 3.48 -18.99 -8.36
N VAL A 145 4.64 -18.37 -8.18
CA VAL A 145 5.80 -19.00 -7.52
C VAL A 145 5.55 -19.22 -6.03
N LEU A 146 4.98 -18.26 -5.31
CA LEU A 146 4.77 -18.36 -3.87
C LEU A 146 3.59 -19.29 -3.52
N VAL A 147 2.53 -19.32 -4.33
CA VAL A 147 1.37 -20.18 -4.07
C VAL A 147 1.63 -21.62 -4.48
N TYR A 148 2.26 -21.86 -5.63
CA TYR A 148 2.45 -23.22 -6.17
C TYR A 148 3.88 -23.75 -6.01
N GLY A 149 4.89 -22.88 -5.98
CA GLY A 149 6.30 -23.28 -5.83
C GLY A 149 6.73 -23.47 -4.39
N ILE A 150 6.12 -22.75 -3.44
CA ILE A 150 6.23 -23.01 -2.01
C ILE A 150 5.00 -23.81 -1.60
N SER A 151 4.94 -25.07 -2.05
CA SER A 151 4.04 -26.03 -1.41
C SER A 151 4.37 -26.04 0.08
N VAL A 152 3.45 -25.56 0.93
CA VAL A 152 3.36 -25.96 2.33
C VAL A 152 2.99 -27.44 2.33
N HIS A 153 3.92 -28.30 1.91
CA HIS A 153 3.75 -29.75 1.78
C HIS A 153 4.79 -30.49 2.62
N SER A 154 5.08 -29.99 3.81
CA SER A 154 5.83 -30.77 4.79
C SER A 154 5.46 -30.30 6.17
N THR A 155 4.36 -30.84 6.71
CA THR A 155 4.27 -31.52 8.02
C THR A 155 2.82 -31.65 8.47
N TYR A 156 2.07 -32.57 7.85
CA TYR A 156 1.00 -33.33 8.51
C TYR A 156 0.96 -34.74 7.89
N GLU A 157 2.13 -35.39 7.84
CA GLU A 157 2.13 -36.84 8.00
C GLU A 157 2.18 -37.11 9.51
N TYR A 158 1.29 -38.01 9.94
CA TYR A 158 0.90 -38.45 11.29
C TYR A 158 -0.26 -37.70 11.94
#